data_AF-A0A0N1GKV0-F1
#
_entry.id   AF-A0A0N1GKV0-F1
#
_cell.length_a   1.000
_cell.length_b   1.000
_cell.length_c   1.000
_cell.angle_alpha   90.00
_cell.angle_beta   90.00
_cell.angle_gamma   90.00
#
_symmetry.space_group_name_H-M   'P 1'
#
loop_
_entity.id
_entity.type
_entity.pdbx_description
1 polymer ?
#
loop_
_entity_poly.entity_id
_entity_poly.type
_entity_poly.pdbx_seq_one_letter_code
_entity_poly.pdbx_strand_id
1 'polypeptide(L)'
;MAREDGEKFSLRLRHAVHEFVDGPRAAVEEADHVLEEVAAGFAEAVDRRRRTLRATWELNGGDHPDTDTEQLRLALRDYREVTERLLRI
;
A
#
# COMPACT_ATOMS: atom_id res chain seq x y z
N MET A 1 -9.68 2.69 -9.64
CA MET A 1 -9.33 1.46 -8.88
C MET A 1 -9.09 1.79 -7.40
N ALA A 2 -7.87 2.16 -6.94
CA ALA A 2 -7.60 2.31 -5.49
C ALA A 2 -8.52 3.27 -4.70
N ARG A 3 -9.10 4.31 -5.33
CA ARG A 3 -10.03 5.24 -4.69
C ARG A 3 -11.48 4.71 -4.62
N GLU A 4 -11.89 3.96 -5.64
CA GLU A 4 -13.23 3.35 -5.73
C GLU A 4 -13.36 2.18 -4.76
N ASP A 5 -12.29 1.41 -4.57
CA ASP A 5 -12.21 0.36 -3.55
C ASP A 5 -12.30 0.96 -2.12
N GLY A 6 -11.63 2.10 -1.88
CA GLY A 6 -11.67 2.80 -0.59
C GLY A 6 -13.07 3.28 -0.18
N GLU A 7 -13.87 3.79 -1.13
CA GLU A 7 -15.26 4.19 -0.88
C GLU A 7 -16.16 2.99 -0.57
N LYS A 8 -15.92 1.85 -1.24
CA LYS A 8 -16.63 0.59 -0.97
C LYS A 8 -16.31 0.03 0.43
N PHE A 9 -15.03 0.01 0.82
CA PHE A 9 -14.62 -0.47 2.15
C PHE A 9 -15.16 0.43 3.27
N SER A 10 -15.13 1.75 3.09
CA SER A 10 -15.68 2.69 4.06
C SER A 10 -17.20 2.67 4.14
N LEU A 11 -17.91 2.25 3.09
CA LEU A 11 -19.35 1.96 3.15
C LEU A 11 -19.63 0.67 3.93
N ARG A 12 -18.89 -0.42 3.67
CA ARG A 12 -19.03 -1.70 4.39
C ARG A 12 -18.73 -1.57 5.88
N LEU A 13 -17.67 -0.83 6.24
CA LEU A 13 -17.34 -0.58 7.64
C LEU A 13 -18.44 0.20 8.36
N ARG A 14 -19.04 1.20 7.71
CA ARG A 14 -20.19 1.94 8.27
C ARG A 14 -21.42 1.05 8.46
N HIS A 15 -21.67 0.12 7.55
CA HIS A 15 -22.75 -0.87 7.68
C HIS A 15 -22.52 -1.78 8.89
N ALA A 16 -21.32 -2.34 9.02
CA ALA A 16 -20.94 -3.19 10.14
C ALA A 16 -21.11 -2.48 11.50
N VAL A 17 -20.67 -1.22 11.61
CA VAL A 17 -20.83 -0.41 12.82
C VAL A 17 -22.31 -0.13 13.14
N HIS A 18 -23.16 -0.01 12.12
CA HIS A 18 -24.59 0.20 12.31
C HIS A 18 -25.31 -1.08 12.75
N GLU A 19 -24.93 -2.25 12.21
CA GLU A 19 -25.47 -3.57 12.60
C GLU A 19 -24.95 -4.07 13.97
N PHE A 20 -23.96 -3.38 14.57
CA PHE A 20 -23.45 -3.73 15.90
C PHE A 20 -24.55 -3.76 16.98
N VAL A 21 -25.60 -2.94 16.82
CA VAL A 21 -26.75 -2.88 17.73
C VAL A 21 -27.60 -4.15 17.65
N ASP A 22 -27.70 -4.77 16.47
CA ASP A 22 -28.54 -5.95 16.21
C ASP A 22 -27.76 -7.28 16.34
N GLY A 23 -26.44 -7.25 16.09
CA GLY A 23 -25.59 -8.43 16.06
C GLY A 23 -24.12 -8.10 16.33
N PRO A 24 -23.72 -7.83 17.58
CA PRO A 24 -22.40 -7.29 17.91
C PRO A 24 -21.23 -8.20 17.50
N ARG A 25 -21.42 -9.53 17.50
CA ARG A 25 -20.40 -10.47 17.00
C ARG A 25 -20.23 -10.41 15.48
N ALA A 26 -21.34 -10.49 14.74
CA ALA A 26 -21.33 -10.45 13.28
C ALA A 26 -20.79 -9.12 12.74
N ALA A 27 -21.15 -8.01 13.40
CA ALA A 27 -20.62 -6.68 13.09
C ALA A 27 -19.10 -6.57 13.25
N VAL A 28 -18.55 -7.16 14.32
CA VAL A 28 -17.10 -7.18 14.54
C VAL A 28 -16.40 -8.09 13.53
N GLU A 29 -16.99 -9.25 13.19
CA GLU A 29 -16.46 -10.15 12.15
C GLU A 29 -16.43 -9.47 10.77
N GLU A 30 -17.48 -8.75 10.38
CA GLU A 30 -17.49 -7.99 9.11
C GLU A 30 -16.47 -6.84 9.13
N ALA A 31 -16.32 -6.14 10.25
CA ALA A 31 -15.32 -5.08 10.38
C ALA A 31 -13.88 -5.63 10.29
N ASP A 32 -13.62 -6.79 10.88
CA ASP A 32 -12.33 -7.49 10.80
C ASP A 32 -12.02 -7.93 9.36
N HIS A 33 -12.99 -8.52 8.67
CA HIS A 33 -12.85 -8.92 7.27
C HIS A 33 -12.59 -7.72 6.34
N VAL A 34 -13.27 -6.58 6.57
CA VAL A 34 -13.02 -5.35 5.82
C VAL A 34 -11.59 -4.84 6.07
N LEU A 35 -11.11 -4.91 7.31
CA LEU A 35 -9.74 -4.51 7.65
C LEU A 35 -8.71 -5.44 6.98
N GLU A 36 -8.95 -6.75 6.98
CA GLU A 36 -8.10 -7.74 6.31
C GLU A 36 -7.99 -7.46 4.81
N GLU A 37 -9.11 -7.23 4.12
CA GLU A 37 -9.12 -6.90 2.69
C GLU A 37 -8.35 -5.61 2.39
N VAL A 38 -8.52 -4.57 3.21
CA VAL A 38 -7.79 -3.30 3.08
C VAL A 38 -6.28 -3.51 3.30
N ALA A 39 -5.90 -4.28 4.32
CA ALA A 39 -4.50 -4.57 4.62
C ALA A 39 -3.83 -5.38 3.49
N ALA A 40 -4.54 -6.36 2.93
CA ALA A 40 -4.08 -7.15 1.79
C ALA A 40 -3.87 -6.27 0.54
N GLY A 41 -4.85 -5.43 0.20
CA GLY A 41 -4.75 -4.50 -0.92
C GLY A 41 -3.61 -3.49 -0.76
N PHE A 42 -3.38 -3.03 0.47
CA PHE A 42 -2.27 -2.15 0.80
C PHE A 42 -0.91 -2.85 0.64
N ALA A 43 -0.77 -4.09 1.15
CA ALA A 43 0.44 -4.88 0.99
C ALA A 43 0.77 -5.13 -0.50
N GLU A 44 -0.25 -5.42 -1.32
CA GLU A 44 -0.07 -5.59 -2.77
C GLU A 44 0.35 -4.27 -3.45
N ALA A 45 -0.24 -3.14 -3.05
CA ALA A 45 0.14 -1.83 -3.57
C ALA A 45 1.60 -1.48 -3.22
N VAL A 46 2.03 -1.77 -1.99
CA VAL A 46 3.42 -1.60 -1.55
C VAL A 46 4.36 -2.50 -2.35
N ASP A 47 4.01 -3.77 -2.54
CA ASP A 47 4.87 -4.70 -3.30
C ASP A 47 4.96 -4.30 -4.78
N ARG A 48 3.86 -3.87 -5.40
CA ARG A 48 3.88 -3.30 -6.75
C ARG A 48 4.81 -2.09 -6.84
N ARG A 49 4.72 -1.14 -5.91
CA ARG A 49 5.60 0.04 -5.88
C ARG A 49 7.07 -0.36 -5.70
N ARG A 50 7.36 -1.32 -4.82
CA ARG A 50 8.70 -1.88 -4.58
C ARG A 50 9.30 -2.49 -5.85
N ARG A 51 8.49 -3.24 -6.61
CA ARG A 51 8.89 -3.84 -7.89
C ARG A 51 9.15 -2.78 -8.96
N THR A 52 8.30 -1.75 -9.05
CA THR A 52 8.52 -0.63 -9.98
C THR A 52 9.84 0.08 -9.68
N LEU A 53 10.09 0.44 -8.42
CA LEU A 53 11.35 1.06 -8.02
C LEU A 53 12.56 0.18 -8.34
N ARG A 54 12.43 -1.15 -8.14
CA ARG A 54 13.47 -2.12 -8.48
C ARG A 54 13.77 -2.12 -9.98
N ALA A 55 12.74 -2.26 -10.80
CA ALA A 55 12.87 -2.28 -12.24
C ALA A 55 13.52 -0.98 -12.76
N THR A 56 13.20 0.16 -12.15
CA THR A 56 13.78 1.46 -12.53
C THR A 56 15.30 1.49 -12.36
N TRP A 57 15.88 1.00 -11.27
CA TRP A 57 17.34 1.05 -11.14
C TRP A 57 18.05 -0.15 -11.80
N GLU A 58 17.41 -1.33 -11.88
CA GLU A 58 17.96 -2.50 -12.59
C GLU A 58 18.06 -2.26 -14.11
N LEU A 59 17.11 -1.53 -14.71
CA LEU A 59 17.12 -1.20 -16.15
C LEU A 59 18.01 0.00 -16.50
N ASN A 60 18.36 0.85 -15.53
CA ASN A 60 19.13 2.08 -15.75
C ASN A 60 20.62 1.94 -15.41
N GLY A 61 21.10 0.72 -15.12
CA GLY A 61 22.54 0.44 -15.03
C GLY A 61 23.19 0.55 -16.41
N GLY A 62 23.80 1.69 -16.69
CA GLY A 62 24.46 2.00 -17.96
C GLY A 62 25.98 1.78 -17.89
N ASP A 63 26.65 1.83 -19.04
CA ASP A 63 28.09 1.57 -19.23
C ASP A 63 29.05 2.55 -18.48
N HIS A 64 28.55 3.46 -17.65
CA HIS A 64 29.36 4.48 -16.97
C HIS A 64 29.17 4.47 -15.44
N PRO A 65 30.24 4.20 -14.67
CA PRO A 65 30.15 4.01 -13.22
C PRO A 65 29.70 5.25 -12.44
N ASP A 66 29.97 6.46 -12.92
CA ASP A 66 29.52 7.71 -12.29
C ASP A 66 28.01 7.94 -12.48
N THR A 67 27.47 7.61 -13.65
CA THR A 67 26.03 7.70 -13.93
C THR A 67 25.25 6.66 -13.13
N ASP A 68 25.78 5.44 -13.03
CA ASP A 68 25.19 4.37 -12.22
C ASP A 68 25.10 4.74 -10.75
N THR A 69 26.14 5.39 -10.20
CA THR A 69 26.16 5.78 -8.80
C THR A 69 25.10 6.84 -8.47
N GLU A 70 24.89 7.82 -9.36
CA GLU A 70 23.85 8.83 -9.16
C GLU A 70 22.43 8.24 -9.31
N GLN A 71 22.23 7.32 -10.24
CA GLN A 71 20.94 6.62 -10.39
C GLN A 71 20.61 5.75 -9.17
N LEU A 72 21.61 5.07 -8.59
CA LEU A 72 21.45 4.33 -7.34
C LEU A 72 21.13 5.25 -6.15
N ARG A 73 21.70 6.45 -6.10
CA ARG A 73 21.40 7.44 -5.06
C ARG A 73 19.94 7.92 -5.15
N LEU A 74 19.45 8.19 -6.36
CA LEU A 74 18.06 8.57 -6.60
C LEU A 74 17.11 7.43 -6.24
N ALA A 75 17.42 6.19 -6.65
CA ALA A 75 16.64 5.03 -6.29
C ALA A 75 16.55 4.84 -4.76
N LEU A 76 17.67 4.97 -4.04
CA LEU A 76 17.69 4.87 -2.58
C LEU A 76 16.85 5.95 -1.91
N ARG A 77 16.87 7.18 -2.44
CA ARG A 77 16.01 8.28 -1.98
C ARG A 77 14.54 7.93 -2.14
N ASP A 78 14.15 7.38 -3.30
CA ASP A 78 12.75 6.99 -3.56
C ASP A 78 12.30 5.87 -2.63
N TYR A 79 13.15 4.87 -2.37
CA TYR A 79 12.89 3.83 -1.38
C TYR A 79 12.66 4.43 0.01
N ARG A 80 13.56 5.34 0.45
CA ARG A 80 13.44 6.01 1.75
C ARG A 80 12.14 6.80 1.86
N GLU A 81 11.79 7.58 0.85
CA GLU A 81 10.58 8.41 0.86
C GLU A 81 9.30 7.56 0.94
N VAL A 82 9.25 6.45 0.18
CA VAL A 82 8.13 5.51 0.25
C VAL A 82 8.06 4.86 1.63
N THR A 83 9.18 4.36 2.18
CA THR A 83 9.20 3.75 3.51
C THR A 83 8.81 4.74 4.61
N GLU A 84 9.31 5.97 4.58
CA GLU A 84 8.94 7.00 5.56
C GLU A 84 7.45 7.36 5.50
N ARG A 85 6.86 7.36 4.30
CA ARG A 85 5.43 7.60 4.14
C ARG A 85 4.60 6.45 4.70
N LEU A 86 5.07 5.21 4.59
CA LEU A 86 4.42 4.04 5.18
C LEU A 86 4.52 4.05 6.72
N LEU A 87 5.63 4.51 7.28
CA LEU A 87 5.87 4.57 8.73
C LEU A 87 5.11 5.70 9.45
N ARG A 88 4.50 6.64 8.72
CA ARG A 88 3.70 7.75 9.29
C ARG A 88 2.20 7.44 9.40
N ILE A 89 1.78 6.24 9.00
CA ILE A 89 0.42 5.74 9.17
C ILE A 89 0.30 5.21 10.60
#